data_AF-W4FE00-F1
#
_entry.id   AF-W4FE00-F1
#
_cell.length_a   1.000
_cell.length_b   1.000
_cell.length_c   1.000
_cell.angle_alpha   90.00
_cell.angle_beta   90.00
_cell.angle_gamma   90.00
#
_symmetry.space_group_name_H-M   'P 1'
#
loop_
_entity.id
_entity.type
_entity.pdbx_description
1 polymer ?
#
loop_
_entity_poly.entity_id
_entity_poly.type
_entity_poly.pdbx_seq_one_letter_code
_entity_poly.pdbx_strand_id
1 'polypeptide(L)'
;MQGERLNVEFPDSFRCQVATKVGVPLGKSRTSVGKPTELTISTGTSFGVLHASVMDAVTTAVVEHHAVPTNVKLSWDPATQTTPSGIFVKVAANTTQDKYVQLTLQNYSDVLQQVWDNASKIRNAQASFKLLLFVYIENAASTAIRRATSSNIATSAVRVEDYICDQNIVLGPLQTDYTGVVAARLPVTAPVEIPSNATMGQLGHIDGMLAQHAAARHRESISQSNDTYRRVRMRLGTMASFPVDIFLSVEDLRGILGIPPFDLTPIFRAPVVGEIPVPSVNVEDSDHINE
;
A
#
# COMPACT_ATOMS: atom_id res chain seq x y z
N MET A 1 29.31 -39.38 42.38
CA MET A 1 28.25 -40.34 42.05
C MET A 1 27.75 -40.04 40.66
N GLN A 2 28.27 -40.74 39.66
CA GLN A 2 27.74 -40.69 38.29
C GLN A 2 26.44 -41.49 38.29
N GLY A 3 25.30 -40.80 38.21
CA GLY A 3 24.02 -41.48 38.03
C GLY A 3 24.03 -42.19 36.67
N GLU A 4 23.81 -43.50 36.68
CA GLU A 4 23.52 -44.27 35.47
C GLU A 4 22.42 -43.54 34.69
N ARG A 5 22.79 -43.03 33.51
CA ARG A 5 21.82 -42.55 32.53
C ARG A 5 21.18 -43.79 31.96
N LEU A 6 19.97 -44.11 32.40
CA LEU A 6 19.11 -45.10 31.76
C LEU A 6 19.01 -44.73 30.27
N ASN A 7 19.51 -45.60 29.40
CA ASN A 7 19.29 -45.50 27.97
C ASN A 7 17.81 -45.77 27.73
N VAL A 8 16.99 -44.71 27.69
CA VAL A 8 15.56 -44.84 27.40
C VAL A 8 15.40 -45.03 25.90
N GLU A 9 14.89 -46.20 25.51
CA GLU A 9 14.54 -46.51 24.12
C GLU A 9 13.48 -45.53 23.60
N PHE A 10 13.47 -45.31 22.29
CA PHE A 10 12.48 -44.45 21.66
C PHE A 10 11.09 -45.05 21.86
N PRO A 11 10.11 -44.31 22.43
CA PRO A 11 8.83 -44.87 22.84
C PRO A 11 7.97 -45.21 21.63
N ASP A 12 7.22 -46.31 21.66
CA ASP A 12 6.35 -46.77 20.56
C ASP A 12 5.31 -45.73 20.11
N SER A 13 4.97 -44.78 20.98
CA SER A 13 4.17 -43.61 20.63
C SER A 13 4.67 -42.36 21.36
N PHE A 14 4.50 -41.21 20.71
CA PHE A 14 4.90 -39.92 21.25
C PHE A 14 3.87 -38.84 20.95
N ARG A 15 3.87 -37.81 21.79
CA ARG A 15 3.01 -36.63 21.60
C ARG A 15 3.67 -35.64 20.66
N CYS A 16 2.90 -35.14 19.71
CA CYS A 16 3.24 -34.04 18.83
C CYS A 16 2.39 -32.83 19.19
N GLN A 17 2.99 -31.65 19.21
CA GLN A 17 2.28 -30.39 19.32
C GLN A 17 2.44 -29.64 18.00
N VAL A 18 1.33 -29.45 17.30
CA VAL A 18 1.26 -28.75 16.02
C VAL A 18 0.90 -27.30 16.29
N ALA A 19 1.79 -26.38 15.90
CA ALA A 19 1.57 -24.94 15.99
C ALA A 19 1.54 -24.32 14.59
N THR A 20 0.41 -23.73 14.25
CA THR A 20 0.24 -22.97 13.01
C THR A 20 0.69 -21.52 13.24
N LYS A 21 1.56 -21.02 12.35
CA LYS A 21 2.23 -19.72 12.48
C LYS A 21 1.94 -18.84 11.26
N VAL A 22 1.79 -17.53 11.50
CA VAL A 22 1.51 -16.57 10.43
C VAL A 22 2.79 -15.88 9.96
N GLY A 23 3.16 -16.09 8.70
CA GLY A 23 4.32 -15.48 8.04
C GLY A 23 5.18 -16.49 7.28
N VAL A 24 6.41 -16.07 6.97
CA VAL A 24 7.36 -16.86 6.17
C VAL A 24 8.07 -17.89 7.06
N PRO A 25 8.28 -19.14 6.59
CA PRO A 25 9.08 -20.13 7.30
C PRO A 25 10.49 -19.61 7.61
N LEU A 26 11.04 -20.03 8.77
CA LEU A 26 12.37 -19.64 9.28
C LEU A 26 12.59 -18.12 9.53
N GLY A 27 11.62 -17.26 9.19
CA GLY A 27 11.62 -15.84 9.51
C GLY A 27 11.11 -15.52 10.92
N LYS A 28 11.03 -14.25 11.29
CA LYS A 28 10.42 -13.83 12.58
C LYS A 28 8.90 -13.98 12.51
N SER A 29 8.35 -15.06 13.06
CA SER A 29 6.88 -15.28 13.12
C SER A 29 6.39 -15.34 14.56
N ARG A 30 5.86 -14.21 15.05
CA ARG A 30 5.35 -14.09 16.43
C ARG A 30 3.89 -14.52 16.58
N THR A 31 3.10 -14.40 15.52
CA THR A 31 1.66 -14.67 15.55
C THR A 31 1.39 -16.16 15.35
N SER A 32 0.48 -16.71 16.14
CA SER A 32 0.05 -18.11 16.07
C SER A 32 -1.44 -18.15 15.76
N VAL A 33 -1.86 -19.12 14.95
CA VAL A 33 -3.27 -19.34 14.62
C VAL A 33 -3.84 -20.26 15.70
N GLY A 34 -4.62 -19.68 16.61
CA GLY A 34 -5.25 -20.42 17.70
C GLY A 34 -4.26 -21.04 18.70
N LYS A 35 -4.74 -22.04 19.44
CA LYS A 35 -3.93 -22.82 20.38
C LYS A 35 -3.26 -23.98 19.63
N PRO A 36 -2.05 -24.41 20.03
CA PRO A 36 -1.42 -25.58 19.45
C PRO A 36 -2.26 -26.85 19.65
N THR A 37 -2.40 -27.66 18.60
CA THR A 37 -3.14 -28.93 18.61
C THR A 37 -2.21 -30.06 19.05
N GLU A 38 -2.64 -30.90 19.99
CA GLU A 38 -1.88 -32.09 20.39
C GLU A 38 -2.34 -33.32 19.60
N LEU A 39 -1.39 -34.05 19.04
CA LEU A 39 -1.60 -35.32 18.32
C LEU A 39 -0.76 -36.41 18.99
N THR A 40 -1.24 -37.64 19.00
CA THR A 40 -0.45 -38.81 19.43
C THR A 40 -0.12 -39.65 18.21
N ILE A 41 1.17 -39.93 18.01
CA ILE A 41 1.67 -40.58 16.80
C ILE A 41 2.52 -41.77 17.19
N SER A 42 2.33 -42.88 16.47
CA SER A 42 3.11 -44.10 16.67
C SER A 42 4.44 -44.01 15.91
N THR A 43 5.50 -44.60 16.42
CA THR A 43 6.83 -44.56 15.78
C THR A 43 6.88 -45.23 14.41
N GLY A 44 6.05 -46.24 14.19
CA GLY A 44 5.89 -46.89 12.89
C GLY A 44 5.08 -46.08 11.86
N THR A 45 4.60 -44.88 12.21
CA THR A 45 3.81 -44.03 11.32
C THR A 45 4.70 -43.51 10.20
N SER A 46 4.28 -43.66 8.94
CA SER A 46 5.02 -43.11 7.81
C SER A 46 4.93 -41.57 7.78
N PHE A 47 5.93 -40.92 7.18
CA PHE A 47 5.91 -39.47 6.98
C PHE A 47 4.63 -38.98 6.28
N GLY A 48 4.10 -39.75 5.32
CA GLY A 48 2.86 -39.40 4.62
C GLY A 48 1.64 -39.34 5.55
N VAL A 49 1.52 -40.28 6.50
CA VAL A 49 0.44 -40.30 7.48
C VAL A 49 0.60 -39.16 8.48
N LEU A 50 1.82 -38.93 9.00
CA LEU A 50 2.11 -37.76 9.84
C LEU A 50 1.71 -36.46 9.12
N HIS A 51 2.16 -36.31 7.88
CA HIS A 51 1.90 -35.11 7.09
C HIS A 51 0.39 -34.88 6.93
N ALA A 52 -0.36 -35.91 6.56
CA ALA A 52 -1.82 -35.82 6.43
C ALA A 52 -2.49 -35.41 7.75
N SER A 53 -2.13 -36.03 8.88
CA SER A 53 -2.69 -35.69 10.19
C SER A 53 -2.34 -34.27 10.63
N VAL A 54 -1.14 -33.79 10.32
CA VAL A 54 -0.72 -32.41 10.61
C VAL A 54 -1.52 -31.43 9.76
N MET A 55 -1.69 -31.69 8.46
CA MET A 55 -2.47 -30.81 7.58
C MET A 55 -3.95 -30.76 7.93
N ASP A 56 -4.53 -31.86 8.40
CA ASP A 56 -5.91 -31.91 8.89
C ASP A 56 -6.08 -31.05 10.17
N ALA A 57 -5.14 -31.17 11.11
CA ALA A 57 -5.10 -30.33 12.32
C ALA A 57 -4.94 -28.84 11.99
N VAL A 58 -4.07 -28.52 11.02
CA VAL A 58 -3.89 -27.14 10.55
C VAL A 58 -5.16 -26.62 9.87
N THR A 59 -5.80 -27.43 9.03
CA THR A 59 -7.06 -27.05 8.36
C THR A 59 -8.14 -26.72 9.38
N THR A 60 -8.29 -27.55 10.40
CA THR A 60 -9.23 -27.31 11.50
C THR A 60 -8.93 -25.99 12.22
N ALA A 61 -7.66 -25.77 12.60
CA ALA A 61 -7.25 -24.54 13.29
C ALA A 61 -7.49 -23.28 12.43
N VAL A 62 -7.30 -23.37 11.11
CA VAL A 62 -7.55 -22.26 10.19
C VAL A 62 -9.05 -21.99 10.02
N VAL A 63 -9.89 -23.03 9.93
CA VAL A 63 -11.35 -22.89 9.88
C VAL A 63 -11.87 -22.19 11.14
N GLU A 64 -11.41 -22.61 12.32
CA GLU A 64 -11.75 -21.94 13.57
C GLU A 64 -11.29 -20.48 13.60
N HIS A 65 -10.09 -20.20 13.08
CA HIS A 65 -9.58 -18.84 12.99
C HIS A 65 -10.41 -17.97 12.03
N HIS A 66 -10.87 -18.51 10.90
CA HIS A 66 -11.71 -17.80 9.92
C HIS A 66 -13.16 -17.63 10.40
N ALA A 67 -13.64 -18.46 11.32
CA ALA A 67 -14.98 -18.31 11.91
C ALA A 67 -15.13 -17.01 12.72
N VAL A 68 -14.03 -16.41 13.17
CA VAL A 68 -14.02 -15.14 13.91
C VAL A 68 -13.87 -13.96 12.93
N PRO A 69 -14.89 -13.07 12.79
CA PRO A 69 -14.88 -12.03 11.77
C PRO A 69 -13.76 -10.98 11.88
N THR A 70 -13.22 -10.79 13.09
CA THR A 70 -12.12 -9.84 13.35
C THR A 70 -10.76 -10.36 12.95
N ASN A 71 -10.64 -11.67 12.69
CA ASN A 71 -9.36 -12.28 12.35
C ASN A 71 -8.97 -12.02 10.89
N VAL A 72 -7.68 -11.85 10.67
CA VAL A 72 -7.12 -11.68 9.32
C VAL A 72 -7.29 -12.98 8.55
N LYS A 73 -7.78 -12.89 7.31
CA LYS A 73 -7.88 -14.05 6.43
C LYS A 73 -6.48 -14.58 6.10
N LEU A 74 -6.33 -15.89 6.16
CA LEU A 74 -5.07 -16.60 5.88
C LEU A 74 -5.12 -17.19 4.47
N SER A 75 -3.99 -17.25 3.78
CA SER A 75 -3.86 -17.89 2.46
C SER A 75 -3.80 -19.41 2.63
N TRP A 76 -4.91 -20.00 3.05
CA TRP A 76 -5.04 -21.44 3.22
C TRP A 76 -6.19 -21.93 2.35
N ASP A 77 -5.87 -22.83 1.44
CA ASP A 77 -6.87 -23.56 0.67
C ASP A 77 -6.56 -25.06 0.80
N PRO A 78 -7.49 -25.85 1.39
CA PRO A 78 -7.32 -27.29 1.51
C PRO A 78 -7.42 -28.01 0.15
N ALA A 79 -8.04 -27.41 -0.87
CA ALA A 79 -8.27 -28.05 -2.17
C ALA A 79 -7.14 -27.86 -3.19
N THR A 80 -6.37 -26.77 -3.07
CA THR A 80 -5.28 -26.42 -4.02
C THR A 80 -3.87 -26.70 -3.50
N GLN A 81 -3.72 -27.42 -2.37
CA GLN A 81 -2.41 -27.86 -1.86
C GLN A 81 -1.76 -28.91 -2.76
N THR A 82 -1.27 -28.47 -3.92
CA THR A 82 -0.44 -29.28 -4.83
C THR A 82 1.04 -29.27 -4.40
N THR A 83 1.44 -28.29 -3.57
CA THR A 83 2.72 -28.28 -2.86
C THR A 83 2.50 -28.58 -1.38
N PRO A 84 3.16 -29.60 -0.80
CA PRO A 84 3.05 -29.87 0.63
C PRO A 84 3.60 -28.67 1.41
N SER A 85 2.76 -28.09 2.25
CA SER A 85 3.19 -27.08 3.22
C SER A 85 4.29 -27.68 4.08
N GLY A 86 5.47 -27.06 4.09
CA GLY A 86 6.62 -27.58 4.83
C GLY A 86 6.33 -27.66 6.33
N ILE A 87 6.56 -28.84 6.93
CA ILE A 87 6.48 -29.04 8.38
C ILE A 87 7.87 -28.81 8.96
N PHE A 88 8.01 -27.90 9.90
CA PHE A 88 9.28 -27.57 10.54
C PHE A 88 9.35 -28.09 11.97
N VAL A 89 10.52 -28.55 12.39
CA VAL A 89 10.76 -29.13 13.72
C VAL A 89 11.80 -28.33 14.47
N LYS A 90 11.53 -28.13 15.76
CA LYS A 90 12.51 -27.61 16.71
C LYS A 90 13.34 -28.77 17.27
N VAL A 91 14.58 -28.90 16.81
CA VAL A 91 15.48 -30.04 17.10
C VAL A 91 16.09 -29.99 18.52
N ALA A 92 16.22 -28.80 19.12
CA ALA A 92 16.71 -28.64 20.50
C ALA A 92 16.06 -27.44 21.21
N ALA A 93 16.02 -27.47 22.55
CA ALA A 93 15.30 -26.49 23.37
C ALA A 93 15.67 -25.02 23.11
N ASN A 94 16.94 -24.72 22.85
CA ASN A 94 17.45 -23.35 22.62
C ASN A 94 17.69 -23.02 21.14
N THR A 95 17.13 -23.82 20.23
CA THR A 95 17.24 -23.57 18.78
C THR A 95 16.41 -22.35 18.41
N THR A 96 17.03 -21.40 17.72
CA THR A 96 16.36 -20.23 17.15
C THR A 96 15.54 -20.65 15.92
N GLN A 97 14.49 -19.89 15.60
CA GLN A 97 13.53 -20.28 14.56
C GLN A 97 14.16 -20.41 13.17
N ASP A 98 15.18 -19.62 12.87
CA ASP A 98 15.99 -19.68 11.63
C ASP A 98 16.72 -21.01 11.45
N LYS A 99 16.85 -21.81 12.52
CA LYS A 99 17.55 -23.09 12.55
C LYS A 99 16.61 -24.29 12.69
N TYR A 100 15.31 -24.09 12.50
CA TYR A 100 14.37 -25.21 12.47
C TYR A 100 14.60 -26.06 11.22
N VAL A 101 14.38 -27.37 11.34
CA VAL A 101 14.61 -28.32 10.26
C VAL A 101 13.28 -28.66 9.59
N GLN A 102 13.22 -28.53 8.27
CA GLN A 102 12.06 -28.98 7.50
C GLN A 102 12.05 -30.52 7.43
N LEU A 103 10.92 -31.12 7.80
CA LEU A 103 10.68 -32.54 7.63
C LEU A 103 10.39 -32.87 6.17
N THR A 104 10.98 -33.95 5.72
CA THR A 104 10.84 -34.55 4.40
C THR A 104 10.73 -36.06 4.56
N LEU A 105 10.31 -36.74 3.50
CA LEU A 105 10.27 -38.22 3.49
C LEU A 105 11.64 -38.84 3.81
N GLN A 106 12.74 -38.20 3.41
CA GLN A 106 14.09 -38.74 3.51
C GLN A 106 14.72 -38.55 4.89
N ASN A 107 14.41 -37.44 5.58
CA ASN A 107 15.04 -37.12 6.86
C ASN A 107 14.14 -37.38 8.09
N TYR A 108 12.92 -37.87 7.88
CA TYR A 108 11.92 -37.98 8.93
C TYR A 108 12.39 -38.82 10.12
N SER A 109 12.87 -40.04 9.87
CA SER A 109 13.38 -40.94 10.92
C SER A 109 14.57 -40.34 11.66
N ASP A 110 15.51 -39.76 10.91
CA ASP A 110 16.77 -39.25 11.46
C ASP A 110 16.52 -38.02 12.33
N VAL A 111 15.64 -37.12 11.90
CA VAL A 111 15.26 -35.93 12.68
C VAL A 111 14.52 -36.33 13.95
N LEU A 112 13.61 -37.31 13.89
CA LEU A 112 12.92 -37.82 15.09
C LEU A 112 13.92 -38.37 16.11
N GLN A 113 14.83 -39.24 15.66
CA GLN A 113 15.87 -39.81 16.51
C GLN A 113 16.76 -38.71 17.10
N GLN A 114 17.14 -37.72 16.28
CA GLN A 114 17.95 -36.59 16.74
C GLN A 114 17.26 -35.76 17.82
N VAL A 115 15.95 -35.48 17.68
CA VAL A 115 15.19 -34.72 18.70
C VAL A 115 15.09 -35.53 19.99
N TRP A 116 14.90 -36.85 19.90
CA TRP A 116 14.89 -37.75 21.05
C TRP A 116 16.22 -37.79 21.78
N ASP A 117 17.31 -37.98 21.04
CA ASP A 117 18.66 -38.01 21.58
C ASP A 117 19.01 -36.67 22.23
N ASN A 118 18.54 -35.56 21.68
CA ASN A 118 18.69 -34.25 22.31
C ASN A 118 17.86 -34.09 23.59
N ALA A 119 16.67 -34.68 23.66
CA ALA A 119 15.88 -34.71 24.89
C ALA A 119 16.58 -35.52 26.00
N SER A 120 17.29 -36.60 25.67
CA SER A 120 18.08 -37.38 26.65
C SER A 120 19.14 -36.54 27.39
N LYS A 121 19.66 -35.49 26.74
CA LYS A 121 20.71 -34.63 27.28
C LYS A 121 20.18 -33.69 28.38
N ILE A 122 18.87 -33.52 28.47
CA ILE A 122 18.20 -32.63 29.41
C ILE A 122 17.49 -33.47 30.47
N ARG A 123 17.76 -33.17 31.75
CA ARG A 123 17.19 -33.92 32.88
C ARG A 123 15.65 -33.97 32.77
N ASN A 124 15.09 -35.17 32.79
CA ASN A 124 13.65 -35.47 32.74
C ASN A 124 12.93 -35.06 31.44
N ALA A 125 13.60 -34.58 30.40
CA ALA A 125 12.92 -34.13 29.18
C ALA A 125 12.36 -35.28 28.32
N GLN A 126 12.91 -36.50 28.42
CA GLN A 126 12.34 -37.69 27.78
C GLN A 126 11.00 -38.10 28.40
N ALA A 127 10.82 -37.95 29.72
CA ALA A 127 9.58 -38.30 30.41
C ALA A 127 8.39 -37.39 30.02
N SER A 128 8.69 -36.18 29.56
CA SER A 128 7.71 -35.19 29.09
C SER A 128 7.87 -34.87 27.61
N PHE A 129 8.45 -35.78 26.83
CA PHE A 129 8.78 -35.56 25.43
C PHE A 129 7.54 -35.14 24.62
N LYS A 130 7.68 -34.03 23.90
CA LYS A 130 6.71 -33.52 22.94
C LYS A 130 7.45 -33.04 21.70
N LEU A 131 7.12 -33.60 20.55
CA LEU A 131 7.65 -33.16 19.27
C LEU A 131 6.93 -31.86 18.86
N LEU A 132 7.68 -30.76 18.72
CA LEU A 132 7.13 -29.48 18.32
C LEU A 132 7.16 -29.34 16.80
N LEU A 133 5.98 -29.33 16.19
CA LEU A 133 5.77 -29.19 14.75
C LEU A 133 5.24 -27.79 14.43
N PHE A 134 5.81 -27.14 13.43
CA PHE A 134 5.44 -25.79 13.00
C PHE A 134 5.07 -25.79 11.52
N VAL A 135 3.91 -25.22 11.22
CA VAL A 135 3.45 -24.98 9.84
C VAL A 135 3.24 -23.49 9.67
N TYR A 136 3.75 -22.94 8.57
CA TYR A 136 3.72 -21.52 8.27
C TYR A 136 2.71 -21.21 7.18
N ILE A 137 1.85 -20.23 7.42
CA ILE A 137 0.81 -19.79 6.49
C ILE A 137 0.90 -18.27 6.37
N GLU A 138 0.83 -17.74 5.16
CA GLU A 138 0.82 -16.31 4.96
C GLU A 138 -0.58 -15.72 5.16
N ASN A 139 -0.64 -14.40 5.33
CA ASN A 139 -1.93 -13.71 5.26
C ASN A 139 -2.42 -13.77 3.81
N ALA A 140 -3.71 -14.02 3.63
CA ALA A 140 -4.33 -13.81 2.32
C ALA A 140 -4.04 -12.36 1.91
N ALA A 141 -3.69 -12.15 0.63
CA ALA A 141 -3.52 -10.82 0.06
C ALA A 141 -4.75 -10.00 0.45
N SER A 142 -4.54 -9.04 1.36
CA SER A 142 -5.64 -8.37 2.04
C SER A 142 -6.39 -7.54 1.01
N THR A 143 -7.61 -7.92 0.66
CA THR A 143 -8.50 -7.10 -0.18
C THR A 143 -9.04 -5.87 0.58
N ALA A 144 -8.58 -5.63 1.81
CA ALA A 144 -9.04 -4.53 2.64
C ALA A 144 -8.40 -3.21 2.19
N ILE A 145 -9.25 -2.22 1.94
CA ILE A 145 -8.89 -0.83 1.63
C ILE A 145 -7.99 -0.29 2.76
N ARG A 146 -6.81 0.19 2.40
CA ARG A 146 -5.84 0.84 3.29
C ARG A 146 -6.00 2.35 3.22
N ARG A 147 -5.47 3.06 4.22
CA ARG A 147 -5.37 4.51 4.17
C ARG A 147 -4.32 4.93 3.14
N ALA A 148 -4.64 5.93 2.32
CA ALA A 148 -3.67 6.61 1.44
C ALA A 148 -2.75 7.51 2.28
N THR A 149 -1.75 6.92 2.94
CA THR A 149 -0.68 7.66 3.63
C THR A 149 0.37 8.13 2.63
N SER A 150 1.20 9.10 2.99
CA SER A 150 2.27 9.62 2.14
C SER A 150 3.19 8.51 1.60
N SER A 151 3.58 7.55 2.45
CA SER A 151 4.39 6.39 2.05
C SER A 151 3.69 5.49 1.03
N ASN A 152 2.39 5.23 1.23
CA ASN A 152 1.61 4.41 0.31
C ASN A 152 1.38 5.12 -1.04
N ILE A 153 1.17 6.44 -1.02
CA ILE A 153 1.03 7.28 -2.23
C ILE A 153 2.34 7.30 -3.01
N ALA A 154 3.48 7.45 -2.35
CA ALA A 154 4.78 7.41 -3.03
C ALA A 154 5.02 6.02 -3.69
N THR A 155 4.67 4.94 -2.99
CA THR A 155 4.78 3.58 -3.52
C THR A 155 3.82 3.34 -4.69
N SER A 156 2.58 3.83 -4.61
CA SER A 156 1.61 3.67 -5.70
C SER A 156 1.93 4.56 -6.90
N ALA A 157 2.52 5.74 -6.69
CA ALA A 157 2.90 6.66 -7.77
C ALA A 157 3.85 5.98 -8.76
N VAL A 158 4.90 5.30 -8.28
CA VAL A 158 5.84 4.54 -9.13
C VAL A 158 5.10 3.47 -9.94
N ARG A 159 4.21 2.71 -9.28
CA ARG A 159 3.44 1.64 -9.93
C ARG A 159 2.46 2.16 -10.98
N VAL A 160 1.86 3.31 -10.72
CA VAL A 160 0.95 3.98 -11.65
C VAL A 160 1.73 4.54 -12.83
N GLU A 161 2.90 5.13 -12.60
CA GLU A 161 3.79 5.62 -13.67
C GLU A 161 4.24 4.49 -14.60
N ASP A 162 4.74 3.39 -14.03
CA ASP A 162 5.10 2.18 -14.79
C ASP A 162 3.92 1.68 -15.64
N TYR A 163 2.73 1.60 -15.04
CA TYR A 163 1.52 1.16 -15.73
C TYR A 163 1.09 2.11 -16.86
N ILE A 164 1.17 3.42 -16.65
CA ILE A 164 0.86 4.45 -17.66
C ILE A 164 1.82 4.34 -18.84
N CYS A 165 3.12 4.16 -18.57
CA CYS A 165 4.14 3.97 -19.58
C CYS A 165 3.93 2.68 -20.37
N ASP A 166 3.71 1.55 -19.69
CA ASP A 166 3.51 0.23 -20.31
C ASP A 166 2.27 0.19 -21.20
N GLN A 167 1.17 0.81 -20.76
CA GLN A 167 -0.11 0.83 -21.49
C GLN A 167 -0.26 2.02 -22.44
N ASN A 168 0.75 2.90 -22.53
CA ASN A 168 0.75 4.12 -23.33
C ASN A 168 -0.52 4.99 -23.11
N ILE A 169 -0.90 5.15 -21.85
CA ILE A 169 -2.08 5.94 -21.45
C ILE A 169 -1.67 7.40 -21.31
N VAL A 170 -2.52 8.32 -21.76
CA VAL A 170 -2.31 9.77 -21.54
C VAL A 170 -3.28 10.25 -20.48
N LEU A 171 -2.75 10.56 -19.29
CA LEU A 171 -3.49 11.18 -18.20
C LEU A 171 -2.94 12.58 -17.91
N GLY A 172 -3.83 13.50 -17.53
CA GLY A 172 -3.42 14.79 -17.02
C GLY A 172 -2.82 14.70 -15.61
N PRO A 173 -2.19 15.77 -15.11
CA PRO A 173 -1.57 15.79 -13.78
C PRO A 173 -2.55 15.42 -12.64
N LEU A 174 -3.74 16.03 -12.61
CA LEU A 174 -4.72 15.76 -11.55
C LEU A 174 -5.32 14.35 -11.67
N GLN A 175 -5.52 13.87 -12.89
CA GLN A 175 -5.94 12.50 -13.16
C GLN A 175 -4.90 11.47 -12.67
N THR A 176 -3.62 11.77 -12.85
CA THR A 176 -2.51 10.92 -12.41
C THR A 176 -2.44 10.87 -10.88
N ASP A 177 -2.51 12.03 -10.21
CA ASP A 177 -2.52 12.12 -8.75
C ASP A 177 -3.70 11.37 -8.14
N TYR A 178 -4.89 11.55 -8.71
CA TYR A 178 -6.09 10.86 -8.26
C TYR A 178 -5.96 9.34 -8.40
N THR A 179 -5.46 8.87 -9.54
CA THR A 179 -5.19 7.44 -9.78
C THR A 179 -4.18 6.90 -8.76
N GLY A 180 -3.11 7.66 -8.48
CA GLY A 180 -2.13 7.35 -7.44
C GLY A 180 -2.77 7.19 -6.06
N VAL A 181 -3.68 8.08 -5.68
CA VAL A 181 -4.40 8.02 -4.39
C VAL A 181 -5.35 6.83 -4.32
N VAL A 182 -6.06 6.50 -5.40
CA VAL A 182 -6.93 5.31 -5.45
C VAL A 182 -6.10 4.04 -5.34
N ALA A 183 -5.01 3.93 -6.11
CA ALA A 183 -4.08 2.81 -6.05
C ALA A 183 -3.40 2.68 -4.68
N ALA A 184 -3.11 3.79 -3.99
CA ALA A 184 -2.52 3.80 -2.64
C ALA A 184 -3.42 3.18 -1.57
N ARG A 185 -4.73 3.10 -1.83
CA ARG A 185 -5.68 2.43 -0.94
C ARG A 185 -5.72 0.92 -1.16
N LEU A 186 -5.13 0.44 -2.25
CA LEU A 186 -5.04 -0.98 -2.55
C LEU A 186 -3.68 -1.54 -2.07
N PRO A 187 -3.59 -2.86 -1.82
CA PRO A 187 -2.31 -3.50 -1.58
C PRO A 187 -1.33 -3.33 -2.74
N VAL A 188 -0.04 -3.43 -2.43
CA VAL A 188 1.05 -3.40 -3.42
C VAL A 188 0.94 -4.55 -4.44
N THR A 189 0.26 -5.64 -4.08
CA THR A 189 0.04 -6.80 -4.96
C THR A 189 -1.21 -6.69 -5.84
N ALA A 190 -2.09 -5.72 -5.59
CA ALA A 190 -3.32 -5.55 -6.38
C ALA A 190 -3.01 -4.89 -7.73
N PRO A 191 -3.64 -5.29 -8.84
CA PRO A 191 -3.41 -4.65 -10.14
C PRO A 191 -3.72 -3.15 -10.09
N VAL A 192 -3.00 -2.37 -10.89
CA VAL A 192 -3.30 -0.95 -11.09
C VAL A 192 -4.41 -0.87 -12.13
N GLU A 193 -5.49 -0.16 -11.79
CA GLU A 193 -6.61 0.11 -12.69
C GLU A 193 -6.89 1.61 -12.72
N ILE A 194 -7.19 2.14 -13.90
CA ILE A 194 -7.57 3.55 -14.05
C ILE A 194 -9.03 3.73 -13.64
N PRO A 195 -9.34 4.61 -12.66
CA PRO A 195 -10.72 4.84 -12.24
C PRO A 195 -11.58 5.39 -13.37
N SER A 196 -12.75 4.79 -13.62
CA SER A 196 -13.69 5.24 -14.66
C SER A 196 -14.88 6.05 -14.11
N ASN A 197 -14.69 6.73 -12.97
CA ASN A 197 -15.77 7.44 -12.27
C ASN A 197 -15.91 8.90 -12.74
N ALA A 198 -16.99 9.57 -12.31
CA ALA A 198 -17.28 10.96 -12.68
C ALA A 198 -16.15 11.92 -12.26
N THR A 199 -15.52 11.69 -11.10
CA THR A 199 -14.39 12.50 -10.62
C THR A 199 -13.22 12.45 -11.59
N MET A 200 -12.89 11.28 -12.14
CA MET A 200 -11.82 11.15 -13.14
C MET A 200 -12.09 12.00 -14.39
N GLY A 201 -13.35 12.04 -14.85
CA GLY A 201 -13.77 12.87 -15.97
C GLY A 201 -13.67 14.37 -15.66
N GLN A 202 -14.10 14.77 -14.46
CA GLN A 202 -14.00 16.17 -14.01
C GLN A 202 -12.55 16.64 -13.90
N LEU A 203 -11.66 15.82 -13.32
CA LEU A 203 -10.24 16.14 -13.21
C LEU A 203 -9.58 16.24 -14.59
N GLY A 204 -9.95 15.35 -15.53
CA GLY A 204 -9.49 15.44 -16.92
C GLY A 204 -9.95 16.72 -17.62
N HIS A 205 -11.18 17.17 -17.35
CA HIS A 205 -11.66 18.45 -17.87
C HIS A 205 -10.85 19.64 -17.31
N ILE A 206 -10.54 19.62 -16.02
CA ILE A 206 -9.71 20.66 -15.38
C ILE A 206 -8.28 20.63 -15.92
N ASP A 207 -7.67 19.45 -16.06
CA ASP A 207 -6.34 19.29 -16.68
C ASP A 207 -6.31 19.86 -18.10
N GLY A 208 -7.35 19.57 -18.91
CA GLY A 208 -7.50 20.11 -20.25
C GLY A 208 -7.64 21.64 -20.26
N MET A 209 -8.45 22.19 -19.36
CA MET A 209 -8.62 23.63 -19.20
C MET A 209 -7.31 24.32 -18.79
N LEU A 210 -6.57 23.75 -17.83
CA LEU A 210 -5.27 24.25 -17.40
C LEU A 210 -4.24 24.24 -18.55
N ALA A 211 -4.21 23.18 -19.35
CA ALA A 211 -3.34 23.10 -20.53
C ALA A 211 -3.69 24.16 -21.57
N GLN A 212 -4.98 24.39 -21.84
CA GLN A 212 -5.45 25.45 -22.74
C GLN A 212 -5.06 26.84 -22.23
N HIS A 213 -5.22 27.10 -20.93
CA HIS A 213 -4.79 28.36 -20.33
C HIS A 213 -3.27 28.56 -20.39
N ALA A 214 -2.47 27.51 -20.17
CA ALA A 214 -1.02 27.58 -20.31
C ALA A 214 -0.62 27.92 -21.75
N ALA A 215 -1.25 27.30 -22.75
CA ALA A 215 -1.03 27.60 -24.16
C ALA A 215 -1.46 29.03 -24.53
N ALA A 216 -2.58 29.51 -23.98
CA ALA A 216 -3.04 30.89 -24.16
C ALA A 216 -2.04 31.90 -23.57
N ARG A 217 -1.57 31.69 -22.33
CA ARG A 217 -0.51 32.52 -21.72
C ARG A 217 0.76 32.56 -22.57
N HIS A 218 1.19 31.42 -23.11
CA HIS A 218 2.39 31.37 -23.93
C HIS A 218 2.20 32.16 -25.24
N ARG A 219 1.05 32.02 -25.90
CA ARG A 219 0.70 32.79 -27.10
C ARG A 219 0.61 34.30 -26.80
N GLU A 220 0.03 34.67 -25.67
CA GLU A 220 -0.10 36.06 -25.26
C GLU A 220 1.25 36.68 -24.90
N SER A 221 2.12 35.98 -24.16
CA SER A 221 3.47 36.43 -23.86
C SER A 221 4.31 36.66 -25.12
N ILE A 222 4.07 35.90 -26.19
CA ILE A 222 4.71 36.09 -27.49
C ILE A 222 4.09 37.27 -28.26
N SER A 223 2.77 37.50 -28.12
CA SER A 223 2.05 38.60 -28.76
C SER A 223 2.14 39.95 -28.03
N GLN A 224 2.43 39.92 -26.73
CA GLN A 224 2.97 41.02 -25.95
C GLN A 224 4.47 41.08 -26.24
N SER A 225 4.82 41.35 -27.49
CA SER A 225 6.03 42.12 -27.74
C SER A 225 5.96 43.36 -26.82
N ASN A 226 7.09 43.69 -26.20
CA ASN A 226 7.32 44.86 -25.36
C ASN A 226 7.16 46.18 -26.14
N ASP A 227 6.12 46.32 -26.96
CA ASP A 227 5.87 47.53 -27.72
C ASP A 227 5.25 48.55 -26.79
N THR A 228 6.12 49.41 -26.27
CA THR A 228 5.80 50.62 -25.49
C THR A 228 4.67 51.43 -26.14
N TYR A 229 4.57 51.37 -27.48
CA TYR A 229 3.59 52.10 -28.28
C TYR A 229 2.58 51.18 -28.98
N ARG A 230 1.28 51.49 -28.85
CA ARG A 230 0.20 50.81 -29.58
C ARG A 230 -0.46 51.75 -30.59
N ARG A 231 -0.84 51.22 -31.75
CA ARG A 231 -1.54 51.98 -32.80
C ARG A 231 -3.00 52.20 -32.39
N VAL A 232 -3.39 53.46 -32.28
CA VAL A 232 -4.76 53.90 -32.02
C VAL A 232 -5.24 54.73 -33.20
N ARG A 233 -6.52 54.55 -33.56
CA ARG A 233 -7.16 55.32 -34.60
C ARG A 233 -7.91 56.50 -33.98
N MET A 234 -7.48 57.72 -34.27
CA MET A 234 -8.04 58.94 -33.68
C MET A 234 -8.51 59.92 -34.77
N ARG A 235 -9.63 60.60 -34.53
CA ARG A 235 -10.05 61.75 -35.34
C ARG A 235 -9.59 63.03 -34.66
N LEU A 236 -8.88 63.89 -35.39
CA LEU A 236 -8.42 65.19 -34.91
C LEU A 236 -9.35 66.27 -35.49
N GLY A 237 -9.82 67.19 -34.64
CA GLY A 237 -10.76 68.24 -35.03
C GLY A 237 -12.23 67.82 -34.86
N THR A 238 -13.02 67.89 -35.93
CA THR A 238 -14.47 67.57 -35.89
C THR A 238 -14.73 66.08 -36.12
N MET A 239 -15.91 65.58 -35.73
CA MET A 239 -16.30 64.18 -35.94
C MET A 239 -16.38 63.75 -37.41
N ALA A 240 -16.37 64.72 -38.34
CA ALA A 240 -16.36 64.50 -39.79
C ALA A 240 -14.95 64.34 -40.37
N SER A 241 -13.88 64.53 -39.58
CA SER A 241 -12.51 64.40 -40.07
C SER A 241 -12.12 62.94 -40.33
N PHE A 242 -11.16 62.75 -41.23
CA PHE A 242 -10.61 61.44 -41.51
C PHE A 242 -9.83 60.92 -40.29
N PRO A 243 -10.05 59.66 -39.89
CA PRO A 243 -9.29 59.08 -38.80
C PRO A 243 -7.82 58.92 -39.20
N VAL A 244 -6.92 59.27 -38.29
CA VAL A 244 -5.47 59.11 -38.41
C VAL A 244 -5.03 57.99 -37.47
N ASP A 245 -4.15 57.13 -37.95
CA ASP A 245 -3.51 56.11 -37.13
C ASP A 245 -2.29 56.73 -36.43
N ILE A 246 -2.29 56.75 -35.09
CA ILE A 246 -1.24 57.32 -34.24
C ILE A 246 -0.72 56.23 -33.32
N PHE A 247 0.57 56.25 -33.00
CA PHE A 247 1.16 55.35 -32.00
C PHE A 247 1.23 56.06 -30.66
N LEU A 248 0.58 55.49 -29.64
CA LEU A 248 0.51 56.06 -28.29
C LEU A 248 1.17 55.14 -27.28
N SER A 249 1.89 55.73 -26.32
CA SER A 249 2.43 55.01 -25.17
C SER A 249 1.28 54.47 -24.33
N VAL A 250 1.26 53.16 -24.10
CA VAL A 250 0.20 52.52 -23.30
C VAL A 250 0.34 52.90 -21.83
N GLU A 251 1.57 53.10 -21.35
CA GLU A 251 1.87 53.50 -19.98
C GLU A 251 1.35 54.91 -19.70
N ASP A 252 1.66 55.88 -20.56
CA ASP A 252 1.22 57.27 -20.38
C ASP A 252 -0.31 57.38 -20.47
N LEU A 253 -0.92 56.67 -21.43
CA LEU A 253 -2.38 56.67 -21.60
C LEU A 253 -3.08 56.08 -20.37
N ARG A 254 -2.54 55.01 -19.78
CA ARG A 254 -3.05 54.43 -18.54
C ARG A 254 -2.92 55.40 -17.37
N GLY A 255 -1.76 56.05 -17.23
CA GLY A 255 -1.51 57.07 -16.21
C GLY A 255 -2.49 58.24 -16.30
N ILE A 256 -2.76 58.74 -17.51
CA ILE A 256 -3.72 59.83 -17.74
C ILE A 256 -5.16 59.42 -17.39
N LEU A 257 -5.56 58.20 -17.77
CA LEU A 257 -6.93 57.70 -17.55
C LEU A 257 -7.16 57.16 -16.14
N GLY A 258 -6.14 57.15 -15.27
CA GLY A 258 -6.21 56.53 -13.94
C GLY A 258 -6.40 55.00 -14.00
N ILE A 259 -6.08 54.38 -15.14
CA ILE A 259 -6.18 52.93 -15.31
C ILE A 259 -4.93 52.30 -14.69
N PRO A 260 -5.06 51.27 -13.84
CA PRO A 260 -3.91 50.60 -13.26
C PRO A 260 -2.93 50.04 -14.31
N PRO A 261 -1.64 49.88 -13.97
CA PRO A 261 -0.62 49.35 -14.89
C PRO A 261 -0.80 47.87 -15.23
N PHE A 262 -1.79 47.20 -14.63
CA PHE A 262 -2.16 45.81 -14.91
C PHE A 262 -3.51 45.73 -15.64
N ASP A 263 -3.74 44.64 -16.36
CA ASP A 263 -5.01 44.41 -17.06
C ASP A 263 -6.17 44.26 -16.06
N LEU A 264 -7.30 44.92 -16.33
CA LEU A 264 -8.50 44.89 -15.49
C LEU A 264 -9.36 43.65 -15.75
N THR A 265 -9.28 43.11 -16.96
CA THR A 265 -10.01 41.89 -17.37
C THR A 265 -9.02 40.87 -17.90
N PRO A 266 -8.02 40.44 -17.11
CA PRO A 266 -7.14 39.39 -17.58
C PRO A 266 -7.98 38.13 -17.78
N ILE A 267 -7.70 37.36 -18.83
CA ILE A 267 -8.35 36.05 -19.07
C ILE A 267 -8.19 35.14 -17.83
N PHE A 268 -7.17 35.40 -17.01
CA PHE A 268 -6.94 34.75 -15.73
C PHE A 268 -6.43 35.74 -14.68
N ARG A 269 -7.05 35.76 -13.49
CA ARG A 269 -6.53 36.47 -12.33
C ARG A 269 -5.63 35.52 -11.53
N ALA A 270 -4.32 35.74 -11.57
CA ALA A 270 -3.41 34.99 -10.71
C ALA A 270 -3.79 35.17 -9.23
N PRO A 271 -3.57 34.16 -8.38
CA PRO A 271 -3.72 34.32 -6.93
C PRO A 271 -2.94 35.55 -6.49
N VAL A 272 -3.54 36.40 -5.66
CA VAL A 272 -2.85 37.57 -5.12
C VAL A 272 -1.68 37.07 -4.29
N VAL A 273 -0.46 37.25 -4.80
CA VAL A 273 0.77 36.95 -4.05
C VAL A 273 1.08 38.17 -3.20
N GLY A 274 0.69 38.09 -1.93
CA GLY A 274 0.90 39.11 -0.90
C GLY A 274 0.18 38.71 0.37
N GLU A 275 0.59 39.25 1.52
CA GLU A 275 -0.22 39.17 2.74
C GLU A 275 -1.52 39.91 2.47
N ILE A 276 -2.61 39.17 2.24
CA ILE A 276 -3.95 39.73 2.33
C ILE A 276 -4.08 40.15 3.79
N PRO A 277 -4.19 41.46 4.11
CA PRO A 277 -4.33 41.89 5.48
C PRO A 277 -5.57 41.20 6.04
N VAL A 278 -5.38 40.34 7.03
CA VAL A 278 -6.49 39.73 7.74
C VAL A 278 -7.29 40.91 8.31
N PRO A 279 -8.61 40.98 8.11
CA PRO A 279 -9.41 42.05 8.70
C PRO A 279 -9.08 42.12 10.19
N SER A 280 -8.56 43.28 10.63
CA SER A 280 -8.11 43.47 12.01
C SER A 280 -9.27 43.43 13.01
N VAL A 281 -10.50 43.48 12.51
CA VAL A 281 -11.74 43.44 13.26
C VAL A 281 -12.61 42.34 12.66
N ASN A 282 -13.05 41.41 13.51
CA ASN A 282 -14.08 40.45 13.16
C ASN A 282 -15.38 41.23 12.93
N VAL A 283 -15.90 41.21 11.70
CA VAL A 283 -17.21 41.82 11.41
C VAL A 283 -18.27 40.86 11.91
N GLU A 284 -19.09 41.29 12.87
CA GLU A 284 -20.21 40.48 13.34
C GLU A 284 -21.22 40.31 12.19
N ASP A 285 -21.57 39.05 11.91
CA ASP A 285 -22.55 38.66 10.90
C ASP A 285 -23.94 39.12 11.34
N SER A 286 -24.26 40.37 11.01
CA SER A 286 -25.48 41.05 11.46
C SER A 286 -26.71 40.66 10.62
N ASP A 287 -26.48 40.01 9.48
CA ASP A 287 -27.53 39.70 8.50
C ASP A 287 -28.24 38.37 8.80
N HIS A 288 -27.63 37.51 9.64
CA HIS A 288 -28.18 36.18 10.02
C HIS A 288 -28.62 36.09 11.49
N ILE A 289 -28.74 37.21 12.21
CA ILE A 289 -29.10 37.22 13.63
C ILE A 289 -30.59 36.96 13.90
N ASN A 290 -31.45 37.02 12.86
CA ASN A 290 -32.88 36.75 13.00
C ASN A 290 -33.42 35.82 11.90
N GLU A 291 -33.15 34.53 12.00
CA GLU A 291 -34.03 33.45 11.49
C GLU A 291 -34.17 32.33 12.52
#